data_AF-A0A9P9N9D5-F1
#
_entry.id   AF-A0A9P9N9D5-F1
#
_cell.length_a   1.000
_cell.length_b   1.000
_cell.length_c   1.000
_cell.angle_alpha   90.00
_cell.angle_beta   90.00
_cell.angle_gamma   90.00
#
_symmetry.space_group_name_H-M   'P 1'
#
loop_
_entity.id
_entity.type
_entity.pdbx_description
1 polymer ?
#
loop_
_entity_poly.entity_id
_entity_poly.type
_entity_poly.pdbx_seq_one_letter_code
_entity_poly.pdbx_strand_id
1 'polypeptide(L)'
;MPRMESFLESLQLLPELRILHLRQPNLIEPPERTHDNRRMNDLEVESQTFKIQRFANAFFSYLSTRKWCPKISALVLCSSQHAIGFGQLSRVQHCYVKGFQTDTMGRCAVVGVPVTRMQLRCTEPWADILDFDPEMSWYNPLPTHFNNL
;
A
#
# COMPACT_ATOMS: atom_id res chain seq x y z
N MET A 1 11.82 11.45 12.76
CA MET A 1 11.20 10.96 11.52
C MET A 1 10.70 12.16 10.73
N PRO A 2 10.99 12.29 9.42
CA PRO A 2 10.33 13.31 8.60
C PRO A 2 8.82 13.19 8.81
N ARG A 3 8.13 14.32 9.04
CA ARG A 3 6.67 14.32 9.20
C ARG A 3 6.06 13.81 7.90
N MET A 4 5.02 12.98 7.99
CA MET A 4 4.33 12.43 6.80
C MET A 4 4.03 13.51 5.75
N GLU A 5 3.73 14.73 6.19
CA GLU A 5 3.54 15.91 5.35
C GLU A 5 4.74 16.23 4.45
N SER A 6 5.97 16.28 5.00
CA SER A 6 7.16 16.56 4.19
C SER A 6 7.43 15.46 3.17
N PHE A 7 7.09 14.21 3.50
CA PHE A 7 7.17 13.11 2.55
C PHE A 7 6.15 13.29 1.41
N LEU A 8 4.88 13.56 1.73
CA LEU A 8 3.84 13.78 0.72
C LEU A 8 4.13 15.00 -0.16
N GLU A 9 4.75 16.05 0.39
CA GLU A 9 5.22 17.21 -0.36
C GLU A 9 6.33 16.86 -1.35
N SER A 10 7.22 15.92 -1.01
CA SER A 10 8.29 15.51 -1.94
C SER A 10 7.74 14.78 -3.18
N LEU A 11 6.54 14.19 -3.10
CA LEU A 11 5.90 13.54 -4.24
C LEU A 11 5.59 14.52 -5.37
N GLN A 12 5.47 15.83 -5.10
CA GLN A 12 5.28 16.84 -6.14
C GLN A 12 6.42 16.84 -7.19
N LEU A 13 7.60 16.37 -6.80
CA LEU A 13 8.79 16.29 -7.66
C LEU A 13 8.77 15.06 -8.60
N LEU A 14 7.76 14.19 -8.47
CA LEU A 14 7.64 12.93 -9.21
C LEU A 14 6.35 12.91 -10.04
N PRO A 15 6.23 13.75 -11.10
CA PRO A 15 5.01 13.85 -11.90
C PRO A 15 4.65 12.56 -12.65
N GLU A 16 5.66 11.75 -12.95
CA GLU A 16 5.55 10.47 -13.64
C GLU A 16 5.31 9.27 -12.70
N LEU A 17 5.22 9.50 -11.39
CA LEU A 17 4.99 8.42 -10.42
C LEU A 17 3.65 7.72 -10.68
N ARG A 18 3.70 6.41 -10.91
CA ARG A 18 2.52 5.56 -11.17
C ARG A 18 2.11 4.71 -9.99
N ILE A 19 3.08 4.12 -9.30
CA ILE A 19 2.86 3.28 -8.13
C ILE A 19 3.71 3.82 -7.00
N LEU A 20 3.10 4.02 -5.83
CA LEU A 20 3.82 4.28 -4.60
C LEU A 20 3.76 3.05 -3.70
N HIS A 21 4.93 2.52 -3.36
CA HIS A 21 5.07 1.42 -2.42
C HIS A 21 5.62 1.95 -1.10
N LEU A 22 4.78 1.96 -0.07
CA LEU A 22 5.18 2.39 1.28
C LEU A 22 5.39 1.18 2.16
N ARG A 23 6.60 1.06 2.68
CA ARG A 23 6.93 0.16 3.77
C ARG A 23 6.72 0.89 5.06
N GLN A 24 5.77 0.42 5.85
CA GLN A 24 5.54 0.98 7.17
C GLN A 24 6.12 0.02 8.21
N PRO A 25 7.17 0.44 8.93
CA PRO A 25 7.57 -0.31 10.12
C PRO A 25 6.58 -0.13 11.28
N ASN A 26 5.88 1.03 11.39
CA ASN A 26 5.18 1.40 12.64
C ASN A 26 3.90 2.25 12.50
N LEU A 27 3.22 2.35 11.34
CA LEU A 27 1.97 3.14 11.26
C LEU A 27 0.76 2.42 11.87
N ILE A 28 0.93 1.12 12.10
CA ILE A 28 0.05 0.29 12.89
C ILE A 28 0.91 -0.11 14.07
N GLU A 29 0.75 0.55 15.22
CA GLU A 29 1.31 0.00 16.45
C GLU A 29 0.83 -1.46 16.51
N PRO A 30 1.75 -2.45 16.55
CA PRO A 30 1.30 -3.80 16.84
C PRO A 30 0.50 -3.70 18.14
N PRO A 31 -0.67 -4.36 18.25
CA PRO A 31 -1.35 -4.44 19.54
C PRO A 31 -0.28 -4.83 20.55
N GLU A 32 -0.18 -4.06 21.64
CA GLU A 32 0.85 -4.25 22.66
C GLU A 32 1.04 -5.74 22.84
N ARG A 33 2.27 -6.22 22.65
CA ARG A 33 2.64 -7.63 22.80
C ARG A 33 2.44 -8.01 24.27
N THR A 34 1.19 -8.14 24.68
CA THR A 34 0.81 -8.95 25.81
C THR A 34 1.17 -10.35 25.39
N HIS A 35 1.99 -11.00 26.20
CA HIS A 35 2.59 -12.32 25.98
C HIS A 35 1.56 -13.46 25.82
N ASP A 36 0.27 -13.13 25.69
CA ASP A 36 -0.78 -14.07 25.40
C ASP A 36 -0.89 -14.27 23.90
N ASN A 37 -0.83 -15.54 23.48
CA ASN A 37 -1.11 -16.02 22.14
C ASN A 37 -2.58 -15.79 21.71
N ARG A 38 -3.14 -14.61 21.95
CA ARG A 38 -4.43 -14.22 21.40
C ARG A 38 -4.22 -13.92 19.93
N ARG A 39 -4.73 -14.84 19.10
CA ARG A 39 -5.09 -14.54 17.70
C ARG A 39 -5.71 -13.14 17.69
N MET A 40 -5.22 -12.25 16.83
CA MET A 40 -5.93 -10.99 16.56
C MET A 40 -7.40 -11.33 16.36
N ASN A 41 -8.28 -10.75 17.17
CA ASN A 41 -9.70 -11.01 17.02
C ASN A 41 -10.17 -10.35 15.72
N ASP A 42 -11.18 -10.91 15.04
CA ASP A 42 -11.68 -10.42 13.74
C ASP A 42 -11.99 -8.91 13.77
N LEU A 43 -12.49 -8.40 14.91
CA LEU A 43 -12.72 -6.98 15.18
C LEU A 43 -11.47 -6.09 15.04
N GLU A 44 -10.30 -6.58 15.42
CA GLU A 44 -9.04 -5.84 15.32
C GLU A 44 -8.55 -5.80 13.86
N VAL A 45 -8.75 -6.89 13.12
CA VAL A 45 -8.44 -6.98 11.68
C VAL A 45 -9.34 -6.04 10.88
N GLU A 46 -10.64 -6.01 11.19
CA GLU A 46 -11.60 -5.08 10.59
C GLU A 46 -11.23 -3.63 10.89
N SER A 47 -10.89 -3.33 12.14
CA SER A 47 -10.44 -1.99 12.56
C SER A 47 -9.18 -1.54 11.81
N GLN A 48 -8.20 -2.44 11.64
CA GLN A 48 -6.99 -2.15 10.87
C GLN A 48 -7.30 -1.93 9.39
N THR A 49 -8.09 -2.82 8.78
CA THR A 49 -8.49 -2.70 7.37
C THR A 49 -9.20 -1.37 7.10
N PHE A 50 -10.10 -0.96 8.00
CA PHE A 50 -10.78 0.33 7.93
C PHE A 50 -9.83 1.52 8.01
N LYS A 51 -8.86 1.50 8.93
CA LYS A 51 -7.83 2.56 9.06
C LYS A 51 -6.99 2.70 7.79
N ILE A 52 -6.56 1.57 7.23
CA ILE A 52 -5.74 1.53 6.00
C ILE A 52 -6.55 2.03 4.79
N GLN A 53 -7.81 1.62 4.67
CA GLN A 53 -8.72 2.11 3.64
C GLN A 53 -8.93 3.64 3.74
N ARG A 54 -9.15 4.15 4.96
CA ARG A 54 -9.30 5.60 5.20
C ARG A 54 -8.04 6.37 4.82
N PHE A 55 -6.86 5.81 5.13
CA PHE A 55 -5.58 6.39 4.71
C PHE A 55 -5.47 6.43 3.18
N ALA A 56 -5.76 5.32 2.48
CA ALA A 56 -5.69 5.26 1.02
C ALA A 56 -6.61 6.30 0.35
N ASN A 57 -7.84 6.45 0.86
CA ASN A 57 -8.77 7.48 0.38
C ASN A 57 -8.23 8.90 0.59
N ALA A 58 -7.71 9.18 1.79
CA ALA A 58 -7.12 10.47 2.12
C ALA A 58 -5.89 10.78 1.25
N PHE A 59 -5.04 9.77 1.01
CA PHE A 59 -3.85 9.88 0.15
C PHE A 59 -4.22 10.30 -1.28
N PHE A 60 -5.12 9.54 -1.94
CA PHE A 60 -5.51 9.87 -3.31
C PHE A 60 -6.26 11.19 -3.40
N SER A 61 -7.12 11.50 -2.42
CA SER A 61 -7.80 12.80 -2.34
C SER A 61 -6.81 13.95 -2.19
N TYR A 62 -5.81 13.81 -1.31
CA TYR A 62 -4.79 14.83 -1.06
C TYR A 62 -3.99 15.17 -2.31
N LEU A 63 -3.54 14.15 -3.05
CA LEU A 63 -2.80 14.32 -4.30
C LEU A 63 -3.69 14.89 -5.41
N SER A 64 -4.93 14.40 -5.53
CA SER A 64 -5.88 14.88 -6.55
C SER A 64 -6.20 16.36 -6.39
N THR A 65 -6.49 16.81 -5.16
CA THR A 65 -6.81 18.23 -4.88
C THR A 65 -5.65 19.16 -5.22
N ARG A 66 -4.41 18.69 -5.04
CA ARG A 66 -3.19 19.48 -5.34
C ARG A 66 -2.66 19.28 -6.77
N LYS A 67 -3.28 18.39 -7.56
CA LYS A 67 -2.81 17.98 -8.90
C LYS A 67 -1.37 17.43 -8.87
N TRP A 68 -0.99 16.78 -7.78
CA TRP A 68 0.32 16.12 -7.64
C TRP A 68 0.25 14.68 -8.13
N CYS A 69 1.37 14.19 -8.70
CA CYS A 69 1.48 12.85 -9.29
C CYS A 69 0.25 12.47 -10.14
N PRO A 70 -0.07 13.20 -11.22
CA PRO A 70 -1.30 12.98 -11.99
C PRO A 70 -1.42 11.54 -12.53
N LYS A 71 -0.28 10.86 -12.72
CA LYS A 71 -0.18 9.49 -13.22
C LYS A 71 -0.25 8.41 -12.14
N ILE A 72 -0.39 8.78 -10.86
CA ILE A 72 -0.47 7.80 -9.79
C ILE A 72 -1.77 6.98 -9.91
N SER A 73 -1.61 5.70 -10.18
CA SER A 73 -2.71 4.75 -10.33
C SER A 73 -2.80 3.78 -9.16
N ALA A 74 -1.72 3.54 -8.41
CA ALA A 74 -1.74 2.59 -7.30
C ALA A 74 -0.92 3.02 -6.06
N LEU A 75 -1.39 2.57 -4.91
CA LEU A 75 -0.76 2.67 -3.61
C LEU A 75 -0.67 1.26 -3.01
N VAL A 76 0.53 0.85 -2.61
CA VAL A 76 0.73 -0.41 -1.89
C VAL A 76 1.33 -0.12 -0.52
N LEU A 77 0.67 -0.63 0.51
CA LEU A 77 1.05 -0.49 1.91
C LEU A 77 1.49 -1.84 2.44
N CYS A 78 2.79 -1.96 2.74
CA CYS A 78 3.34 -3.11 3.43
C CYS A 78 3.26 -2.90 4.94
N SER A 79 2.56 -3.79 5.63
CA SER A 79 2.60 -3.93 7.08
C SER A 79 3.46 -5.15 7.45
N SER A 80 4.37 -4.97 8.40
CA SER A 80 5.06 -6.09 9.03
C SER A 80 4.12 -6.77 10.02
N GLN A 81 3.55 -7.92 9.68
CA GLN A 81 2.84 -8.72 10.66
C GLN A 81 3.16 -10.21 10.57
N HIS A 82 3.74 -10.65 11.68
CA HIS A 82 3.75 -12.00 12.24
C HIS A 82 4.82 -12.94 11.71
N ALA A 83 5.53 -13.54 12.68
CA ALA A 83 6.26 -14.76 12.46
C ALA A 83 5.23 -15.84 12.18
N ILE A 84 5.06 -16.19 10.91
CA ILE A 84 4.56 -17.51 10.55
C ILE A 84 5.63 -18.47 11.06
N GLY A 85 5.26 -19.50 11.81
CA GLY A 85 6.19 -20.40 12.52
C GLY A 85 7.42 -20.79 11.68
N PHE A 86 8.53 -21.10 12.38
CA PHE A 86 9.89 -21.26 11.81
C PHE A 86 10.58 -19.97 11.34
N GLY A 87 10.24 -18.81 11.93
CA GLY A 87 11.02 -17.57 11.73
C GLY A 87 10.77 -16.86 10.40
N GLN A 88 9.70 -17.21 9.67
CA GLN A 88 9.30 -16.49 8.47
C GLN A 88 8.38 -15.32 8.83
N LEU A 89 8.87 -14.09 8.64
CA LEU A 89 8.05 -12.89 8.72
C LEU A 89 7.23 -12.77 7.43
N SER A 90 5.91 -12.89 7.50
CA SER A 90 5.08 -12.53 6.36
C SER A 90 4.78 -11.04 6.37
N ARG A 91 4.80 -10.43 5.20
CA ARG A 91 4.41 -9.03 5.02
C ARG A 91 3.05 -9.00 4.33
N VAL A 92 2.08 -8.43 5.02
CA VAL A 92 0.75 -8.22 4.45
C VAL A 92 0.83 -6.97 3.57
N GLN A 93 0.48 -7.14 2.30
CA GLN A 93 0.40 -6.06 1.32
C GLN A 93 -1.06 -5.65 1.11
N HIS A 94 -1.39 -4.41 1.45
CA HIS A 94 -2.69 -3.82 1.12
C HIS A 94 -2.52 -2.99 -0.16
N CYS A 95 -3.17 -3.43 -1.24
CA CYS A 95 -3.07 -2.78 -2.54
C CYS A 95 -4.34 -1.98 -2.84
N TYR A 96 -4.17 -0.75 -3.30
CA TYR A 96 -5.27 0.14 -3.67
C TYR A 96 -5.01 0.76 -5.03
N VAL A 97 -6.02 0.81 -5.89
CA VAL A 97 -5.99 1.58 -7.14
C VAL A 97 -6.81 2.85 -7.01
N LYS A 98 -6.38 3.90 -7.70
CA LYS A 98 -7.11 5.17 -7.75
C LYS A 98 -8.42 4.97 -8.50
N GLY A 99 -9.54 5.19 -7.82
CA GLY A 99 -10.88 5.16 -8.39
C GLY A 99 -11.62 6.46 -8.19
N PHE A 100 -12.80 6.55 -8.81
CA PHE A 100 -13.74 7.65 -8.66
C PHE A 100 -15.07 7.08 -8.20
N GLN A 101 -15.64 7.67 -7.18
CA GLN A 101 -16.96 7.31 -6.68
C GLN A 101 -17.89 8.51 -6.84
N THR A 102 -19.00 8.31 -7.54
CA THR A 102 -20.06 9.30 -7.68
C THR A 102 -21.18 8.95 -6.72
N ASP A 103 -21.63 9.91 -5.92
CA ASP A 103 -22.77 9.72 -5.05
C ASP A 103 -24.11 9.96 -5.76
N THR A 104 -25.22 9.72 -5.06
CA THR A 104 -26.59 9.89 -5.59
C THR A 104 -26.93 11.35 -5.94
N MET A 105 -26.14 12.32 -5.46
CA MET A 105 -26.28 13.74 -5.78
C MET A 105 -25.36 14.17 -6.94
N GLY A 106 -24.65 13.24 -7.58
CA GLY A 106 -23.75 13.51 -8.69
C GLY A 106 -22.37 14.07 -8.28
N ARG A 107 -22.04 14.10 -6.99
CA ARG A 107 -20.73 14.54 -6.52
C ARG A 107 -19.71 13.42 -6.71
N CYS A 108 -18.57 13.74 -7.31
CA CYS A 108 -17.50 12.79 -7.58
C CYS A 108 -16.35 12.97 -6.56
N ALA A 109 -15.94 11.89 -5.91
CA ALA A 109 -14.80 11.84 -5.00
C ALA A 109 -13.76 10.82 -5.49
N VAL A 110 -12.49 11.09 -5.19
CA VAL A 110 -11.41 10.13 -5.45
C VAL A 110 -11.28 9.18 -4.28
N VAL A 111 -11.23 7.88 -4.57
CA VAL A 111 -11.16 6.82 -3.56
C VAL A 111 -10.04 5.83 -3.90
N GLY A 112 -9.51 5.14 -2.90
CA GLY A 112 -8.65 3.97 -3.10
C GLY A 112 -9.52 2.72 -3.17
N VAL A 113 -9.58 2.06 -4.32
CA VAL A 113 -10.32 0.81 -4.47
C VAL A 113 -9.42 -0.35 -4.06
N PRO A 114 -9.78 -1.16 -3.05
CA PRO A 114 -8.97 -2.28 -2.63
C PRO A 114 -8.92 -3.31 -3.75
N VAL A 115 -7.71 -3.77 -4.06
CA VAL A 115 -7.48 -4.83 -5.04
C VAL A 115 -6.55 -5.88 -4.45
N THR A 116 -6.67 -7.09 -4.96
CA THR A 116 -5.65 -8.11 -4.71
C THR A 116 -4.38 -7.74 -5.45
N ARG A 117 -3.23 -8.20 -4.93
CA ARG A 117 -1.95 -8.10 -5.61
C ARG A 117 -2.00 -8.69 -7.03
N MET A 118 -2.71 -9.82 -7.19
CA MET A 118 -2.90 -10.46 -8.49
C MET A 118 -3.63 -9.55 -9.48
N GLN A 119 -4.72 -8.91 -9.05
CA GLN A 119 -5.45 -7.94 -9.89
C GLN A 119 -4.55 -6.79 -10.32
N LEU A 120 -3.76 -6.24 -9.39
CA LEU A 120 -2.84 -5.14 -9.69
C LEU A 120 -1.78 -5.54 -10.74
N ARG A 121 -1.27 -6.78 -10.68
CA ARG A 121 -0.34 -7.33 -11.69
C ARG A 121 -0.97 -7.50 -13.06
N CYS A 122 -2.23 -7.95 -13.10
CA CYS A 122 -2.95 -8.12 -14.37
C CYS A 122 -3.23 -6.77 -15.04
N THR A 123 -3.41 -5.70 -14.27
CA THR A 123 -3.70 -4.36 -14.80
C THR A 123 -2.46 -3.53 -15.10
N GLU A 124 -1.38 -3.70 -14.34
CA GLU A 124 -0.19 -2.85 -14.40
C GLU A 124 1.08 -3.71 -14.54
N PRO A 125 1.69 -3.81 -15.74
CA PRO A 125 2.86 -4.65 -15.98
C PRO A 125 4.08 -4.31 -15.09
N TRP A 126 4.20 -3.05 -14.65
CA TRP A 126 5.27 -2.60 -13.76
C TRP A 126 5.04 -2.95 -12.27
N ALA A 127 3.94 -3.63 -11.94
CA ALA A 127 3.67 -4.11 -10.58
C ALA A 127 4.49 -5.34 -10.17
N ASP A 128 5.41 -5.83 -11.02
CA ASP A 128 6.38 -6.87 -10.64
C ASP A 128 7.32 -6.40 -9.50
N ILE A 129 7.46 -5.08 -9.27
CA ILE A 129 8.17 -4.52 -8.11
C ILE A 129 7.58 -4.96 -6.76
N LEU A 130 6.35 -5.47 -6.74
CA LEU A 130 5.70 -5.96 -5.53
C LEU A 130 6.31 -7.28 -5.01
N ASP A 131 7.08 -7.99 -5.85
CA ASP A 131 7.90 -9.14 -5.47
C ASP A 131 9.23 -8.73 -4.82
N PHE A 132 9.63 -7.46 -4.96
CA PHE A 132 10.90 -7.00 -4.46
C PHE A 132 10.86 -6.82 -2.94
N ASP A 133 11.53 -7.73 -2.23
CA ASP A 133 11.93 -7.55 -0.86
C ASP A 133 13.47 -7.33 -0.77
N PRO A 134 13.98 -6.14 -0.44
CA PRO A 134 15.39 -5.89 -0.13
C PRO A 134 15.84 -6.54 1.19
N GLU A 135 14.93 -7.02 2.06
CA GLU A 135 15.27 -7.73 3.31
C GLU A 135 15.10 -9.25 3.21
N MET A 136 14.47 -9.76 2.15
CA MET A 136 14.38 -11.20 1.87
C MET A 136 15.01 -11.48 0.51
N SER A 137 15.82 -12.53 0.39
CA SER A 137 16.26 -13.02 -0.92
C SER A 137 15.04 -13.18 -1.84
N TRP A 138 15.11 -12.63 -3.04
CA TRP A 138 14.10 -12.72 -4.10
C TRP A 138 13.39 -14.08 -4.07
N TYR A 139 12.09 -14.11 -3.75
CA TYR A 139 11.31 -15.36 -3.75
C TYR A 139 11.03 -15.88 -5.17
N ASN A 140 11.41 -15.13 -6.20
CA ASN A 140 11.32 -15.54 -7.59
C ASN A 140 12.68 -15.41 -8.28
N PRO A 141 13.05 -16.35 -9.18
CA PRO A 141 14.17 -16.12 -10.09
C PRO A 141 13.90 -14.80 -10.83
N LEU A 142 14.94 -13.97 -10.95
CA LEU A 142 15.00 -12.67 -11.60
C LEU A 142 13.83 -12.39 -12.57
N PRO A 143 13.18 -11.22 -12.50
CA PRO A 143 12.27 -10.80 -13.56
C PRO A 143 13.04 -10.84 -14.88
N THR A 144 12.60 -11.65 -15.83
CA THR A 144 13.20 -11.81 -17.17
C THR A 144 13.20 -10.53 -18.00
N HIS A 145 12.71 -9.42 -17.44
CA HIS A 145 12.48 -8.15 -18.12
C HIS A 145 13.51 -7.06 -17.82
N PHE A 146 14.47 -7.29 -16.91
CA PHE A 146 15.56 -6.32 -16.67
C PHE A 146 16.75 -6.45 -17.63
N ASN A 147 16.70 -7.36 -18.61
CA ASN A 147 17.79 -7.57 -19.56
C ASN A 147 17.77 -6.67 -20.80
N ASN A 148 16.88 -5.67 -20.90
CA ASN A 148 16.77 -4.79 -22.08
C ASN A 148 16.63 -3.30 -21.71
N LEU A 149 17.60 -2.75 -20.98
CA LEU A 149 17.89 -1.31 -20.98
C LEU A 149 19.35 -1.09 -21.38
#